data_AF-A0A316FWD0-F1
#
_entry.id   AF-A0A316FWD0-F1
#
_cell.length_a   1.000
_cell.length_b   1.000
_cell.length_c   1.000
_cell.angle_alpha   90.00
_cell.angle_beta   90.00
_cell.angle_gamma   90.00
#
_symmetry.space_group_name_H-M   'P 1'
#
loop_
_entity.id
_entity.type
_entity.pdbx_description
1 polymer ?
#
loop_
_entity_poly.entity_id
_entity_poly.type
_entity_poly.pdbx_seq_one_letter_code
_entity_poly.pdbx_strand_id
1 'polypeptide(L)'
;MKTLLEFLTPFDWIALGWFTLCWLGYAIFSHRQAKQVPTIATSLSDVRGIWMHRVLAREVRIGDVTALGILQRNVTFFASTTMFILAGLLTVLGATDQVIDLTNSLPFIAENTRASFEFKLLVLVFAFVYAFFRFSWSVRQYNFAIVMLGAAPEPDAPQDVQELFVVNANQILTRANDSFAHGLRAYSFAMAILSWFIHPVLFMIASSWVVAVLYRREFRSYTLKALKSAGKLPH
;
A
#
# COMPACT_ATOMS: atom_id res chain seq x y z
N MET A 1 2.83 27.18 28.64
CA MET A 1 2.24 26.20 27.71
C MET A 1 2.28 26.82 26.32
N LYS A 2 3.43 26.72 25.63
CA LYS A 2 3.52 27.16 24.23
C LYS A 2 2.56 26.30 23.43
N THR A 3 1.58 26.92 22.80
CA THR A 3 0.54 26.24 22.04
C THR A 3 1.18 25.33 20.98
N LEU A 4 0.55 24.18 20.68
CA LEU A 4 1.00 23.23 19.64
C LEU A 4 1.25 23.86 18.26
N LEU A 5 0.88 25.13 18.07
CA LEU A 5 1.04 25.90 16.85
C LEU A 5 2.43 26.58 16.73
N GLU A 6 3.21 26.72 17.80
CA GLU A 6 4.47 27.50 17.78
C GLU A 6 5.71 26.73 17.32
N PHE A 7 5.67 25.39 17.24
CA PHE A 7 6.84 24.60 16.83
C PHE A 7 6.93 24.31 15.33
N LEU A 8 5.85 24.55 14.58
CA LEU A 8 5.79 24.42 13.12
C LEU A 8 5.66 25.80 12.47
N THR A 9 6.37 26.01 11.37
CA THR A 9 6.18 27.22 10.58
C THR A 9 4.80 27.19 9.90
N PRO A 10 4.23 28.35 9.50
CA PRO A 10 3.02 28.36 8.69
C PRO A 10 3.13 27.51 7.41
N PHE A 11 4.35 27.44 6.83
CA PHE A 11 4.63 26.60 5.67
C PHE A 11 4.57 25.10 5.98
N ASP A 12 4.98 24.66 7.18
CA ASP A 12 4.86 23.27 7.60
C ASP A 12 3.38 22.84 7.72
N TRP A 13 2.52 23.72 8.25
CA TRP A 13 1.09 23.46 8.34
C TRP A 13 0.42 23.35 6.97
N ILE A 14 0.78 24.25 6.04
CA ILE A 14 0.31 24.17 4.64
C ILE A 14 0.79 22.87 4.00
N ALA A 15 2.06 22.50 4.19
CA ALA A 15 2.63 21.28 3.63
C ALA A 15 1.96 20.02 4.19
N LEU A 16 1.66 19.99 5.49
CA LEU A 16 0.93 18.89 6.13
C LEU A 16 -0.51 18.79 5.63
N GLY A 17 -1.20 19.92 5.45
CA GLY A 17 -2.53 19.99 4.84
C GLY A 17 -2.52 19.47 3.40
N TRP A 18 -1.54 19.89 2.60
CA TRP A 18 -1.35 19.43 1.23
C TRP A 18 -1.04 17.93 1.15
N PHE A 19 -0.17 17.44 2.03
CA PHE A 19 0.14 16.02 2.14
C PHE A 19 -1.10 15.19 2.49
N THR A 20 -1.87 15.65 3.48
CA THR A 20 -3.11 14.98 3.90
C THR A 20 -4.12 14.95 2.76
N LEU A 21 -4.26 16.06 2.02
CA LEU A 21 -5.07 16.13 0.80
C LEU A 21 -4.56 15.14 -0.26
N CYS A 22 -3.25 15.07 -0.51
CA CYS A 22 -2.66 14.14 -1.46
C CYS A 22 -2.92 12.68 -1.07
N TRP A 23 -2.68 12.31 0.19
CA TRP A 23 -2.85 10.95 0.67
C TRP A 23 -4.33 10.53 0.66
N LEU A 24 -5.18 11.26 1.39
CA LEU A 24 -6.60 10.91 1.54
C LEU A 24 -7.35 11.15 0.24
N GLY A 25 -7.06 12.25 -0.45
CA GLY A 25 -7.66 12.58 -1.74
C GLY A 25 -7.34 11.52 -2.78
N TYR A 26 -6.09 11.05 -2.88
CA TYR A 26 -5.76 9.94 -3.79
C TYR A 26 -6.45 8.63 -3.38
N ALA A 27 -6.55 8.34 -2.09
CA ALA A 27 -7.25 7.15 -1.61
C ALA A 27 -8.74 7.14 -2.00
N ILE A 28 -9.43 8.28 -1.80
CA ILE A 28 -10.83 8.45 -2.17
C ILE A 28 -11.00 8.46 -3.69
N PHE A 29 -10.14 9.19 -4.39
CA PHE A 29 -10.15 9.27 -5.85
C PHE A 29 -9.98 7.89 -6.48
N SER A 30 -8.91 7.16 -6.14
CA SER A 30 -8.65 5.81 -6.69
C SER A 30 -9.82 4.86 -6.45
N HIS A 31 -10.43 4.87 -5.25
CA HIS A 31 -11.58 4.04 -4.95
C HIS A 31 -12.83 4.41 -5.76
N ARG A 32 -13.11 5.71 -5.95
CA ARG A 32 -14.26 6.17 -6.77
C ARG A 32 -14.04 5.88 -8.26
N GLN A 33 -12.84 6.17 -8.76
CA GLN A 33 -12.49 5.97 -10.18
C GLN A 33 -12.52 4.48 -10.56
N ALA A 34 -12.12 3.58 -9.66
CA ALA A 34 -12.18 2.14 -9.89
C ALA A 34 -13.60 1.61 -10.18
N LYS A 35 -14.65 2.37 -9.84
CA LYS A 35 -16.05 2.03 -10.17
C LYS A 35 -16.47 2.50 -11.56
N GLN A 36 -15.74 3.43 -12.18
CA GLN A 36 -16.13 4.09 -13.43
C GLN A 36 -15.25 3.69 -14.60
N VAL A 37 -13.95 3.47 -14.37
CA VAL A 37 -12.98 3.15 -15.42
C VAL A 37 -12.15 1.94 -15.00
N PRO A 38 -11.81 1.01 -15.91
CA PRO A 38 -11.02 -0.15 -15.54
C PRO A 38 -9.58 0.25 -15.20
N THR A 39 -9.15 -0.16 -14.01
CA THR A 39 -7.81 0.04 -13.40
C THR A 39 -7.00 -1.25 -13.47
N ILE A 40 -5.71 -1.19 -13.10
CA ILE A 40 -4.91 -2.42 -12.95
C ILE A 40 -5.61 -3.41 -12.01
N ALA A 41 -6.14 -2.92 -10.88
CA ALA A 41 -6.73 -3.79 -9.87
C ALA A 41 -8.00 -4.48 -10.38
N THR A 42 -8.90 -3.75 -11.06
CA THR A 42 -10.12 -4.34 -11.62
C THR A 42 -9.79 -5.29 -12.77
N SER A 43 -8.91 -4.90 -13.69
CA SER A 43 -8.54 -5.77 -14.82
C SER A 43 -7.77 -7.02 -14.38
N LEU A 44 -6.98 -6.94 -13.31
CA LEU A 44 -6.39 -8.11 -12.69
C LEU A 44 -7.45 -9.00 -12.04
N SER A 45 -8.50 -8.43 -11.44
CA SER A 45 -9.62 -9.19 -10.88
C SER A 45 -10.35 -10.00 -11.94
N ASP A 46 -10.52 -9.47 -13.15
CA ASP A 46 -11.14 -10.19 -14.28
C ASP A 46 -10.29 -11.43 -14.67
N VAL A 47 -8.98 -11.23 -14.86
CA VAL A 47 -8.03 -12.31 -15.15
C VAL A 47 -7.98 -13.34 -14.03
N ARG A 48 -8.10 -12.90 -12.78
CA ARG A 48 -8.12 -13.79 -11.60
C ARG A 48 -9.41 -14.61 -11.53
N GLY A 49 -10.54 -14.08 -12.01
CA GLY A 49 -11.78 -14.84 -12.21
C GLY A 49 -11.60 -15.99 -13.21
N ILE A 50 -10.94 -15.73 -14.34
CA ILE A 50 -10.54 -16.79 -15.31
C ILE A 50 -9.66 -17.83 -14.61
N TRP A 51 -8.68 -17.37 -13.81
CA TRP A 51 -7.81 -18.28 -13.08
C TRP A 51 -8.59 -19.18 -12.12
N MET A 52 -9.54 -18.65 -11.36
CA MET A 52 -10.37 -19.47 -10.45
C MET A 52 -11.21 -20.52 -11.18
N HIS A 53 -11.79 -20.20 -12.34
CA HIS A 53 -12.45 -21.21 -13.18
C HIS A 53 -11.50 -22.32 -13.60
N ARG A 54 -10.28 -21.96 -14.01
CA ARG A 54 -9.25 -22.94 -14.39
C ARG A 54 -8.76 -23.78 -13.22
N VAL A 55 -8.79 -23.25 -11.99
CA VAL A 55 -8.46 -24.04 -10.79
C VAL A 55 -9.50 -25.15 -10.59
N LEU A 56 -10.79 -24.87 -10.79
CA LEU A 56 -11.85 -25.87 -10.65
C LEU A 56 -11.69 -27.02 -11.64
N ALA A 57 -11.28 -26.72 -12.88
CA ALA A 57 -11.03 -27.71 -13.92
C ALA A 57 -9.76 -28.56 -13.71
N ARG A 58 -8.89 -28.20 -12.75
CA ARG A 58 -7.64 -28.93 -12.46
C ARG A 58 -7.83 -29.91 -11.32
N GLU A 59 -7.46 -31.16 -11.57
CA GLU A 59 -7.35 -32.19 -10.54
C GLU A 59 -6.19 -31.88 -9.56
N VAL A 60 -5.04 -31.45 -10.07
CA VAL A 60 -3.86 -31.13 -9.26
C VAL A 60 -3.71 -29.61 -9.12
N ARG A 61 -3.94 -29.11 -7.89
CA ARG A 61 -4.00 -27.67 -7.57
C ARG A 61 -2.76 -27.14 -6.82
N ILE A 62 -1.73 -27.98 -6.65
CA ILE A 62 -0.54 -27.64 -5.84
C ILE A 62 0.21 -26.42 -6.37
N GLY A 63 0.24 -26.24 -7.70
CA GLY A 63 0.87 -25.07 -8.34
C GLY A 63 0.17 -23.77 -7.97
N ASP A 64 -1.16 -23.77 -7.92
CA ASP A 64 -1.98 -22.60 -7.60
C ASP A 64 -1.85 -22.23 -6.11
N VAL A 65 -1.87 -23.22 -5.22
CA VAL A 65 -1.60 -23.04 -3.78
C VAL A 65 -0.19 -22.49 -3.56
N THR A 66 0.81 -23.02 -4.28
CA THR A 66 2.20 -22.57 -4.18
C THR A 66 2.34 -21.12 -4.65
N ALA A 67 1.69 -20.73 -5.74
CA ALA A 67 1.69 -19.34 -6.21
C ALA A 67 1.13 -18.38 -5.16
N LEU A 68 0.01 -18.73 -4.51
CA LEU A 68 -0.52 -17.95 -3.38
C LEU A 68 0.43 -17.89 -2.19
N GLY A 69 1.11 -18.99 -1.86
CA GLY A 69 2.13 -19.03 -0.82
C GLY A 69 3.32 -18.09 -1.10
N ILE A 70 3.75 -17.98 -2.36
CA ILE A 70 4.80 -17.03 -2.77
C ILE A 70 4.34 -15.59 -2.56
N LEU A 71 3.11 -15.25 -2.96
CA LEU A 71 2.53 -13.92 -2.75
C LEU A 71 2.44 -13.58 -1.27
N GLN A 72 1.93 -14.50 -0.45
CA GLN A 72 1.84 -14.36 1.01
C GLN A 72 3.20 -14.11 1.65
N ARG A 73 4.25 -14.84 1.23
CA ARG A 73 5.62 -14.65 1.74
C ARG A 73 6.18 -13.29 1.36
N ASN A 74 5.93 -12.82 0.13
CA ASN A 74 6.34 -11.47 -0.30
C ASN A 74 5.70 -10.39 0.58
N VAL A 75 4.41 -10.49 0.88
CA VAL A 75 3.74 -9.54 1.79
C VAL A 75 4.32 -9.62 3.20
N THR A 76 4.62 -10.83 3.69
CA THR A 76 5.23 -11.04 5.01
C THR A 76 6.60 -10.36 5.09
N PHE A 77 7.42 -10.46 4.03
CA PHE A 77 8.72 -9.76 3.96
C PHE A 77 8.57 -8.23 4.12
N PHE A 78 7.57 -7.63 3.48
CA PHE A 78 7.27 -6.20 3.67
C PHE A 78 6.80 -5.89 5.10
N ALA A 79 5.99 -6.74 5.72
CA ALA A 79 5.57 -6.57 7.11
C ALA A 79 6.77 -6.59 8.07
N SER A 80 7.67 -7.56 7.93
CA SER A 80 8.90 -7.66 8.73
C SER A 80 9.83 -6.46 8.52
N THR A 81 10.01 -6.03 7.27
CA THR A 81 10.80 -4.83 6.95
C THR A 81 10.22 -3.59 7.63
N THR A 82 8.89 -3.48 7.69
CA THR A 82 8.21 -2.37 8.39
C THR A 82 8.53 -2.36 9.88
N MET A 83 8.60 -3.52 10.54
CA MET A 83 8.98 -3.61 11.95
C MET A 83 10.40 -3.09 12.20
N PHE A 84 11.36 -3.45 11.33
CA PHE A 84 12.74 -2.94 11.44
C PHE A 84 12.81 -1.42 11.23
N ILE A 85 12.07 -0.89 10.26
CA ILE A 85 11.99 0.56 10.04
C ILE A 85 11.41 1.23 11.28
N LEU A 86 10.31 0.71 11.85
CA LEU A 86 9.70 1.25 13.07
C LEU A 86 10.67 1.23 14.25
N ALA A 87 11.40 0.12 14.46
CA ALA A 87 12.43 0.05 15.50
C ALA A 87 13.49 1.14 15.31
N GLY A 88 14.00 1.31 14.08
CA GLY A 88 14.96 2.38 13.77
C GLY A 88 14.42 3.78 14.02
N LEU A 89 13.17 4.06 13.63
CA LEU A 89 12.52 5.35 13.87
C LEU A 89 12.32 5.63 15.37
N LEU A 90 11.96 4.61 16.16
CA LEU A 90 11.82 4.74 17.61
C LEU A 90 13.18 4.95 18.29
N THR A 91 14.24 4.30 17.82
CA THR A 91 15.62 4.56 18.29
C THR A 91 16.03 6.00 18.00
N VAL A 92 15.76 6.50 16.79
CA VAL A 92 16.04 7.89 16.41
C VAL A 92 15.24 8.86 17.29
N LEU A 93 13.99 8.56 17.60
CA LEU A 93 13.16 9.38 18.50
C LEU A 93 13.78 9.48 19.91
N GLY A 94 14.33 8.38 20.43
CA GLY A 94 15.04 8.36 21.72
C GLY A 94 16.41 9.06 21.70
N ALA A 95 17.00 9.25 20.52
CA ALA A 95 18.30 9.89 20.29
C ALA A 95 18.19 11.24 19.55
N THR A 96 17.02 11.90 19.65
CA THR A 96 16.69 13.09 18.83
C THR A 96 17.74 14.19 18.93
N ASP A 97 18.22 14.52 20.13
CA ASP A 97 19.19 15.61 20.33
C ASP A 97 20.47 15.39 19.51
N GLN A 98 21.01 14.17 19.52
CA GLN A 98 22.24 13.80 18.78
C GLN A 98 22.04 13.89 17.27
N VAL A 99 20.85 13.53 16.79
CA VAL A 99 20.52 13.56 15.36
C VAL A 99 20.33 14.98 14.87
N ILE A 100 19.69 15.84 15.67
CA ILE A 100 19.51 17.26 15.36
C ILE A 100 20.86 17.97 15.29
N ASP A 101 21.77 17.73 16.24
CA ASP A 101 23.11 18.32 16.23
C ASP A 101 23.89 17.95 14.95
N LEU A 102 23.78 16.69 14.52
CA LEU A 102 24.37 16.23 13.26
C LEU A 102 23.72 16.89 12.04
N THR A 103 22.39 17.03 12.02
CA THR A 103 21.69 17.61 10.86
C THR A 103 21.82 19.12 10.76
N ASN A 104 21.90 19.84 11.88
CA ASN A 104 22.16 21.29 11.90
C ASN A 104 23.55 21.66 11.36
N SER A 105 24.49 20.70 11.32
CA SER A 105 25.79 20.91 10.66
C SER A 105 25.72 20.93 9.12
N LEU A 106 24.57 20.56 8.54
CA LEU A 106 24.38 20.49 7.09
C LEU A 106 23.77 21.79 6.53
N PRO A 107 24.36 22.41 5.50
CA PRO A 107 23.99 23.74 5.02
C PRO A 107 22.63 23.84 4.31
N PHE A 108 21.94 22.72 4.07
CA PHE A 108 20.69 22.66 3.30
C PHE A 108 19.46 22.27 4.13
N ILE A 109 19.63 22.08 5.45
CA ILE A 109 18.55 21.65 6.34
C ILE A 109 18.00 22.88 7.06
N ALA A 110 16.71 23.13 6.94
CA ALA A 110 16.06 24.19 7.70
C ALA A 110 16.21 23.92 9.20
N GLU A 111 16.48 24.96 9.99
CA GLU A 111 16.57 24.84 11.45
C GLU A 111 15.29 24.22 12.00
N ASN A 112 15.40 23.00 12.54
CA ASN A 112 14.28 22.31 13.16
C ASN A 112 14.40 22.46 14.68
N THR A 113 13.36 23.00 15.31
CA THR A 113 13.22 22.84 16.75
C THR A 113 13.08 21.34 17.08
N ARG A 114 13.53 20.94 18.27
CA ARG A 114 13.37 19.56 18.76
C ARG A 114 11.93 19.06 18.61
N ALA A 115 10.97 19.86 19.05
CA ALA A 115 9.54 19.52 18.93
C ALA A 115 9.08 19.33 17.48
N SER A 116 9.57 20.15 16.53
CA SER A 116 9.27 19.98 15.10
C SER A 116 9.82 18.66 14.55
N PHE A 117 11.06 18.32 14.90
CA PHE A 117 11.69 17.09 14.45
C PHE A 117 10.99 15.84 15.00
N GLU A 118 10.69 15.82 16.31
CA GLU A 118 9.92 14.76 16.96
C GLU A 118 8.53 14.60 16.32
N PHE A 119 7.85 15.71 16.02
CA PHE A 119 6.56 15.69 15.33
C PHE A 119 6.65 15.06 13.93
N LYS A 120 7.62 15.47 13.12
CA LYS A 120 7.86 14.89 11.78
C LYS A 120 8.14 13.39 11.86
N LEU A 121 8.94 12.95 12.84
CA LEU A 121 9.18 11.53 13.11
C LEU A 121 7.90 10.80 13.49
N LEU A 122 7.06 11.36 14.36
CA LEU A 122 5.79 10.75 14.75
C LEU A 122 4.85 10.58 13.55
N VAL A 123 4.80 11.55 12.63
CA VAL A 123 4.02 11.43 11.38
C VAL A 123 4.58 10.29 10.50
N LEU A 124 5.91 10.14 10.42
CA LEU A 124 6.55 9.05 9.70
C LEU A 124 6.29 7.68 10.35
N VAL A 125 6.39 7.60 11.68
CA VAL A 125 6.06 6.40 12.47
C VAL A 125 4.61 6.02 12.23
N PHE A 126 3.67 6.97 12.28
CA PHE A 126 2.26 6.72 12.01
C PHE A 126 2.03 6.12 10.62
N ALA A 127 2.70 6.63 9.59
CA ALA A 127 2.64 6.10 8.23
C ALA A 127 3.10 4.63 8.15
N PHE A 128 4.20 4.29 8.84
CA PHE A 128 4.71 2.91 8.87
C PHE A 128 3.88 1.98 9.76
N VAL A 129 3.32 2.46 10.88
CA VAL A 129 2.36 1.68 11.67
C VAL A 129 1.14 1.34 10.82
N TYR A 130 0.59 2.31 10.09
CA TYR A 130 -0.49 2.05 9.14
C TYR A 130 -0.09 1.00 8.09
N ALA A 131 1.10 1.13 7.49
CA ALA A 131 1.60 0.15 6.52
C ALA A 131 1.72 -1.26 7.11
N PHE A 132 2.25 -1.38 8.33
CA PHE A 132 2.38 -2.64 9.05
C PHE A 132 1.04 -3.35 9.21
N PHE A 133 0.00 -2.63 9.66
CA PHE A 133 -1.33 -3.20 9.80
C PHE A 133 -1.94 -3.60 8.45
N ARG A 134 -1.74 -2.81 7.38
CA ARG A 134 -2.20 -3.18 6.04
C ARG A 134 -1.53 -4.44 5.52
N PHE A 135 -0.22 -4.61 5.71
CA PHE A 135 0.49 -5.83 5.32
C PHE A 135 0.08 -7.03 6.18
N SER A 136 -0.04 -6.86 7.49
CA SER A 136 -0.51 -7.91 8.40
C SER A 136 -1.91 -8.40 8.03
N TRP A 137 -2.80 -7.48 7.68
CA TRP A 137 -4.15 -7.83 7.20
C TRP A 137 -4.09 -8.55 5.85
N SER A 138 -3.25 -8.09 4.92
CA SER A 138 -3.05 -8.75 3.63
C SER A 138 -2.53 -10.18 3.79
N VAL A 139 -1.56 -10.44 4.68
CA VAL A 139 -1.08 -11.80 5.00
C VAL A 139 -2.22 -12.70 5.44
N ARG A 140 -3.07 -12.22 6.35
CA ARG A 140 -4.23 -12.98 6.82
C ARG A 140 -5.20 -13.30 5.69
N GLN A 141 -5.47 -12.35 4.81
CA GLN A 141 -6.35 -12.54 3.66
C GLN A 141 -5.77 -13.53 2.63
N TYR A 142 -4.46 -13.55 2.42
CA TYR A 142 -3.82 -14.59 1.60
C TYR A 142 -3.91 -15.97 2.25
N ASN A 143 -3.76 -16.09 3.56
CA ASN A 143 -3.98 -17.35 4.27
C ASN A 143 -5.43 -17.82 4.09
N PHE A 144 -6.42 -16.92 4.17
CA PHE A 144 -7.81 -17.24 3.89
C PHE A 144 -8.01 -17.72 2.44
N ALA A 145 -7.35 -17.09 1.46
CA ALA A 145 -7.42 -17.53 0.08
C ALA A 145 -6.80 -18.91 -0.15
N ILE A 146 -5.69 -19.23 0.53
CA ILE A 146 -5.07 -20.56 0.47
C ILE A 146 -6.01 -21.63 1.04
N VAL A 147 -6.64 -21.37 2.20
CA VAL A 147 -7.62 -22.29 2.80
C VAL A 147 -8.84 -22.43 1.89
N MET A 148 -9.34 -21.32 1.33
CA MET A 148 -10.45 -21.34 0.38
C MET A 148 -10.10 -22.22 -0.82
N LEU A 149 -8.89 -22.10 -1.38
CA LEU A 149 -8.44 -22.91 -2.50
C LEU A 149 -8.34 -24.41 -2.15
N GLY A 150 -7.93 -24.73 -0.91
CA GLY A 150 -7.93 -26.10 -0.40
C GLY A 150 -9.35 -26.68 -0.23
N ALA A 151 -10.36 -25.83 -0.05
CA ALA A 151 -11.77 -26.18 0.00
C ALA A 151 -12.49 -26.02 -1.35
N ALA A 152 -11.73 -25.91 -2.45
CA ALA A 152 -12.32 -25.76 -3.78
C ALA A 152 -13.17 -27.00 -4.13
N PRO A 153 -14.40 -26.82 -4.65
CA PRO A 153 -15.29 -27.92 -4.98
C PRO A 153 -14.68 -28.86 -6.02
N GLU A 154 -15.21 -30.08 -6.07
CA GLU A 154 -14.84 -31.06 -7.09
C GLU A 154 -15.30 -30.60 -8.49
N PRO A 155 -14.65 -31.06 -9.58
CA PRO A 155 -15.00 -30.65 -10.94
C PRO A 155 -16.45 -30.97 -11.34
N ASP A 156 -17.06 -31.98 -10.72
CA ASP A 156 -18.43 -32.45 -10.96
C ASP A 156 -19.46 -31.77 -10.05
N ALA A 157 -19.04 -30.84 -9.17
CA ALA A 157 -19.94 -30.10 -8.31
C ALA A 157 -20.95 -29.26 -9.13
N PRO A 158 -22.15 -29.00 -8.60
CA PRO A 158 -23.15 -28.16 -9.26
C PRO A 158 -22.60 -26.79 -9.70
N GLN A 159 -23.03 -26.30 -10.86
CA GLN A 159 -22.50 -25.08 -11.46
C GLN A 159 -22.67 -23.85 -10.57
N ASP A 160 -23.78 -23.74 -9.84
CA ASP A 160 -24.03 -22.66 -8.88
C ASP A 160 -23.03 -22.65 -7.72
N VAL A 161 -22.61 -23.83 -7.25
CA VAL A 161 -21.56 -23.98 -6.22
C VAL A 161 -20.19 -23.55 -6.77
N GLN A 162 -19.88 -23.94 -8.01
CA GLN A 162 -18.65 -23.54 -8.69
C GLN A 162 -18.55 -22.02 -8.88
N GLU A 163 -19.62 -21.39 -9.36
CA GLU A 163 -19.68 -19.94 -9.54
C GLU A 163 -19.57 -19.20 -8.20
N LEU A 164 -20.25 -19.70 -7.16
CA LEU A 164 -20.15 -19.13 -5.82
C LEU A 164 -18.72 -19.20 -5.28
N PHE A 165 -18.01 -20.31 -5.51
CA PHE A 165 -16.60 -20.44 -5.19
C PHE A 165 -15.75 -19.39 -5.92
N VAL A 166 -15.91 -19.27 -7.24
CA VAL A 166 -15.14 -18.33 -8.06
C VAL A 166 -15.31 -16.90 -7.57
N VAL A 167 -16.55 -16.47 -7.35
CA VAL A 167 -16.85 -15.10 -6.89
C VAL A 167 -16.20 -14.84 -5.53
N ASN A 168 -16.38 -15.73 -4.57
CA ASN A 168 -15.86 -15.55 -3.22
C ASN A 168 -14.33 -15.61 -3.16
N ALA A 169 -13.71 -16.59 -3.84
CA ALA A 169 -12.25 -16.71 -3.90
C ALA A 169 -11.62 -15.48 -4.56
N ASN A 170 -12.20 -14.99 -5.66
CA ASN A 170 -11.72 -13.78 -6.33
C ASN A 170 -11.89 -12.53 -5.46
N GLN A 171 -12.98 -12.42 -4.70
CA GLN A 171 -13.19 -11.31 -3.77
C GLN A 171 -12.15 -11.32 -2.65
N ILE A 172 -11.88 -12.47 -2.01
CA ILE A 172 -10.87 -12.58 -0.94
C ILE A 172 -9.49 -12.17 -1.47
N LEU A 173 -9.10 -12.68 -2.64
CA LEU A 173 -7.82 -12.35 -3.27
C LEU A 173 -7.73 -10.87 -3.68
N THR A 174 -8.82 -10.28 -4.17
CA THR A 174 -8.88 -8.84 -4.47
C THR A 174 -8.63 -8.04 -3.21
N ARG A 175 -9.30 -8.38 -2.10
CA ARG A 175 -9.12 -7.68 -0.82
C ARG A 175 -7.69 -7.85 -0.27
N ALA A 176 -7.10 -9.04 -0.42
CA ALA A 176 -5.70 -9.29 -0.05
C ALA A 176 -4.74 -8.37 -0.82
N ASN A 177 -4.93 -8.26 -2.13
CA ASN A 177 -4.13 -7.43 -3.01
C ASN A 177 -4.34 -5.93 -2.75
N ASP A 178 -5.57 -5.50 -2.49
CA ASP A 178 -5.87 -4.11 -2.11
C ASP A 178 -5.15 -3.73 -0.81
N SER A 179 -5.19 -4.60 0.19
CA SER A 179 -4.46 -4.39 1.45
C SER A 179 -2.96 -4.27 1.25
N PHE A 180 -2.38 -5.11 0.39
CA PHE A 180 -0.98 -4.98 0.02
C PHE A 180 -0.69 -3.65 -0.69
N ALA A 181 -1.51 -3.26 -1.66
CA ALA A 181 -1.38 -2.01 -2.40
C ALA A 181 -1.49 -0.77 -1.49
N HIS A 182 -2.37 -0.81 -0.48
CA HIS A 182 -2.48 0.25 0.52
C HIS A 182 -1.22 0.38 1.38
N GLY A 183 -0.59 -0.74 1.76
CA GLY A 183 0.70 -0.71 2.46
C GLY A 183 1.82 -0.13 1.59
N LEU A 184 1.92 -0.52 0.32
CA LEU A 184 2.90 0.04 -0.62
C LEU A 184 2.67 1.53 -0.89
N ARG A 185 1.41 1.97 -0.91
CA ARG A 185 1.05 3.39 -1.01
C ARG A 185 1.55 4.17 0.20
N ALA A 186 1.35 3.64 1.41
CA ALA A 186 1.86 4.26 2.63
C ALA A 186 3.39 4.35 2.63
N TYR A 187 4.11 3.33 2.14
CA TYR A 187 5.56 3.40 1.92
C TYR A 187 5.96 4.53 0.97
N SER A 188 5.22 4.69 -0.12
CA SER A 188 5.49 5.75 -1.10
C SER A 188 5.31 7.14 -0.48
N PHE A 189 4.26 7.34 0.33
CA PHE A 189 4.05 8.59 1.06
C PHE A 189 5.03 8.78 2.23
N ALA A 190 5.47 7.72 2.89
CA ALA A 190 6.53 7.78 3.89
C ALA A 190 7.84 8.32 3.31
N MET A 191 8.17 7.93 2.07
CA MET A 191 9.31 8.52 1.34
C MET A 191 9.12 10.02 1.06
N ALA A 192 7.88 10.47 0.81
CA ALA A 192 7.61 11.91 0.72
C ALA A 192 7.82 12.61 2.07
N ILE A 193 7.36 12.01 3.19
CA ILE A 193 7.59 12.57 4.54
C ILE A 193 9.09 12.75 4.82
N LEU A 194 9.97 11.86 4.36
CA LEU A 194 11.42 12.04 4.54
C LEU A 194 11.94 13.39 3.99
N SER A 195 11.40 13.86 2.86
CA SER A 195 11.80 15.15 2.30
C SER A 195 11.36 16.35 3.14
N TRP A 196 10.42 16.17 4.07
CA TRP A 196 9.97 17.20 5.01
C TRP A 196 11.01 17.56 6.08
N PHE A 197 11.93 16.64 6.36
CA PHE A 197 13.09 16.92 7.22
C PHE A 197 14.05 17.90 6.57
N ILE A 198 14.07 17.99 5.23
CA ILE A 198 14.88 18.93 4.47
C ILE A 198 14.14 20.27 4.35
N HIS A 199 12.95 20.26 3.74
CA HIS A 199 12.18 21.48 3.48
C HIS A 199 10.68 21.22 3.24
N PRO A 200 9.75 22.07 3.73
CA PRO A 200 8.29 21.89 3.52
C PRO A 200 7.87 21.91 2.05
N VAL A 201 8.54 22.71 1.20
CA VAL A 201 8.26 22.74 -0.24
C VAL A 201 8.67 21.44 -0.93
N LEU A 202 9.82 20.86 -0.55
CA LEU A 202 10.24 19.55 -1.08
C LEU A 202 9.23 18.47 -0.70
N PHE A 203 8.68 18.54 0.52
CA PHE A 203 7.61 17.66 0.97
C PHE A 203 6.35 17.76 0.10
N MET A 204 5.91 18.97 -0.24
CA MET A 204 4.76 19.16 -1.13
C MET A 204 5.03 18.63 -2.55
N ILE A 205 6.23 18.89 -3.09
CA ILE A 205 6.65 18.38 -4.41
C ILE A 205 6.68 16.86 -4.41
N ALA A 206 7.34 16.25 -3.41
CA ALA A 206 7.44 14.80 -3.28
C ALA A 206 6.07 14.14 -3.11
N SER A 207 5.17 14.74 -2.33
CA SER A 207 3.79 14.25 -2.16
C SER A 207 3.01 14.27 -3.48
N SER A 208 3.14 15.36 -4.24
CA SER A 208 2.51 15.50 -5.56
C SER A 208 3.10 14.50 -6.57
N TRP A 209 4.42 14.30 -6.51
CA TRP A 209 5.11 13.33 -7.34
C TRP A 209 4.65 11.89 -7.05
N VAL A 210 4.50 11.52 -5.78
CA VAL A 210 3.94 10.23 -5.38
C VAL A 210 2.55 10.03 -5.98
N VAL A 211 1.67 11.03 -5.87
CA VAL A 211 0.33 10.98 -6.49
C VAL A 211 0.42 10.79 -8.01
N ALA A 212 1.30 11.53 -8.70
CA ALA A 212 1.49 11.41 -10.14
C ALA A 212 1.99 10.01 -10.56
N VAL A 213 2.94 9.44 -9.82
CA VAL A 213 3.46 8.08 -10.05
C VAL A 213 2.37 7.04 -9.82
N LEU A 214 1.62 7.14 -8.73
CA LEU A 214 0.53 6.23 -8.42
C LEU A 214 -0.57 6.29 -9.50
N TYR A 215 -0.97 7.49 -9.90
CA TYR A 215 -1.95 7.71 -10.96
C TYR A 215 -1.50 7.12 -12.29
N ARG A 216 -0.25 7.39 -12.71
CA ARG A 216 0.30 6.86 -13.96
C ARG A 216 0.33 5.33 -13.93
N ARG A 217 0.75 4.74 -12.80
CA ARG A 217 0.81 3.29 -12.63
C ARG A 217 -0.59 2.67 -12.73
N GLU A 218 -1.57 3.23 -12.03
CA GLU A 218 -2.90 2.65 -11.87
C GLU A 218 -3.79 2.80 -13.12
N PHE A 219 -3.64 3.90 -13.88
CA PHE A 219 -4.54 4.24 -14.99
C PHE A 219 -3.88 4.31 -16.37
N ARG A 220 -2.54 4.42 -16.48
CA ARG A 220 -1.84 4.67 -17.75
C ARG A 220 -0.62 3.78 -17.99
N SER A 221 -0.65 2.54 -17.49
CA SER A 221 0.45 1.58 -17.69
C SER A 221 0.23 0.65 -18.88
N TYR A 222 1.32 0.19 -19.50
CA TYR A 222 1.27 -0.88 -20.49
C TYR A 222 0.73 -2.18 -19.89
N THR A 223 1.02 -2.43 -18.61
CA THR A 223 0.46 -3.54 -17.83
C THR A 223 -1.06 -3.52 -17.81
N LEU A 224 -1.68 -2.36 -17.62
CA LEU A 224 -3.14 -2.22 -17.67
C LEU A 224 -3.68 -2.62 -19.05
N LYS A 225 -3.05 -2.17 -20.15
CA LYS A 225 -3.47 -2.56 -21.50
C LYS A 225 -3.38 -4.07 -21.70
N ALA A 226 -2.27 -4.69 -21.26
CA ALA A 226 -2.09 -6.14 -21.34
C ALA A 226 -3.15 -6.91 -20.53
N LEU A 227 -3.45 -6.47 -19.30
CA LEU A 227 -4.47 -7.09 -18.45
C LEU A 227 -5.88 -6.96 -19.05
N LYS A 228 -6.23 -5.80 -19.62
CA LYS A 228 -7.52 -5.61 -20.32
C LYS A 228 -7.66 -6.55 -21.51
N SER A 229 -6.58 -6.79 -22.25
CA SER A 229 -6.60 -7.75 -23.35
C SER A 229 -6.72 -9.19 -22.85
N ALA A 230 -6.01 -9.55 -21.78
CA ALA A 230 -6.06 -10.89 -21.20
C ALA A 230 -7.43 -11.22 -20.57
N GLY A 231 -8.09 -10.24 -19.93
CA GLY A 231 -9.43 -10.41 -19.35
C GLY A 231 -10.55 -10.60 -20.38
N LYS A 232 -10.28 -10.44 -21.67
CA LYS A 232 -11.23 -10.67 -22.78
C LYS A 232 -11.05 -12.02 -23.47
N LEU A 233 -10.11 -12.86 -22.98
CA LEU A 233 -9.91 -14.19 -23.54
C LEU A 233 -11.19 -15.01 -23.33
N PRO A 234 -11.67 -15.76 -24.34
CA PRO A 234 -12.86 -16.59 -24.19
C PRO A 234 -12.66 -17.60 -23.05
N HIS A 235 -13.70 -17.74 -22.23
CA HIS A 235 -13.79 -18.68 -21.11
C HIS A 235 -14.09 -20.09 -21.61
#